data_AF-A0AAV4TV94-F1
#
_entry.id   AF-A0AAV4TV94-F1
#
_cell.length_a   1.000
_cell.length_b   1.000
_cell.length_c   1.000
_cell.angle_alpha   90.00
_cell.angle_beta   90.00
_cell.angle_gamma   90.00
#
_symmetry.space_group_name_H-M   'P 1'
#
loop_
_entity.id
_entity.type
_entity.pdbx_description
1 polymer ?
#
loop_
_entity_poly.entity_id
_entity_poly.type
_entity_poly.pdbx_seq_one_letter_code
_entity_poly.pdbx_strand_id
1 'polypeptide(L)'
;MLRKLWETLKIPILGLMDADPYGIEILSVYKYGSMAMSFDVEKLAVPEMRWLGLLPSDIQKLQFPETATIPITDNDVKKITNLLQRPYIQKQYTMATAAPNLP
;
A
#
# COMPACT_ATOMS: atom_id res chain seq x y z
N MET A 1 10.79 9.47 11.34
CA MET A 1 10.37 9.19 12.74
C MET A 1 9.87 7.76 12.92
N LEU A 2 8.91 7.30 12.09
CA LEU A 2 8.39 5.92 12.11
C LEU A 2 9.46 4.83 12.03
N ARG A 3 10.46 4.97 11.13
CA ARG A 3 11.57 4.02 11.05
C ARG A 3 12.35 3.87 12.35
N LYS A 4 12.66 4.99 13.03
CA LYS A 4 13.34 4.97 14.33
C LYS A 4 12.52 4.23 15.40
N LEU A 5 11.21 4.42 15.44
CA LEU A 5 10.32 3.71 16.37
C LEU A 5 10.34 2.21 16.11
N TRP A 6 10.21 1.80 14.85
CA TRP A 6 10.31 0.39 14.46
C TRP A 6 11.68 -0.21 14.80
N GLU A 7 12.77 0.50 14.49
CA GLU A 7 14.13 0.03 14.77
C GLU A 7 14.44 -0.10 16.26
N THR A 8 13.95 0.84 17.07
CA THR A 8 14.23 0.91 18.52
C THR A 8 13.35 -0.05 19.30
N LEU A 9 12.04 -0.07 19.03
CA LEU A 9 11.07 -0.80 19.82
C LEU A 9 10.76 -2.19 19.26
N LYS A 10 11.16 -2.49 18.02
CA LYS A 10 10.90 -3.76 17.31
C LYS A 10 9.43 -4.16 17.27
N ILE A 11 8.52 -3.18 17.33
CA ILE A 11 7.07 -3.41 17.27
C ILE A 11 6.57 -3.40 15.81
N PRO A 12 5.53 -4.19 15.48
CA PRO A 12 4.89 -4.12 14.17
C PRO A 12 4.30 -2.73 13.90
N ILE A 13 4.57 -2.18 12.72
CA ILE A 13 3.96 -0.93 12.26
C ILE A 13 2.77 -1.27 11.37
N LEU A 14 1.59 -0.79 11.76
CA LEU A 14 0.34 -1.04 11.05
C LEU A 14 -0.20 0.28 10.50
N GLY A 15 -0.57 0.28 9.22
CA GLY A 15 -1.22 1.40 8.53
C GLY A 15 -2.71 1.17 8.42
N LEU A 16 -3.50 2.05 9.03
CA LEU A 16 -4.94 2.14 8.82
C LEU A 16 -5.19 3.15 7.70
N MET A 17 -5.47 2.64 6.49
CA MET A 17 -5.70 3.43 5.29
C MET A 17 -7.01 3.01 4.63
N ASP A 18 -7.60 3.93 3.88
CA ASP A 18 -8.79 3.69 3.07
C ASP A 18 -8.48 2.82 1.86
N ALA A 19 -9.51 2.11 1.37
CA ALA A 19 -9.44 1.20 0.23
C ALA A 19 -9.48 1.94 -1.12
N ASP A 20 -8.64 2.96 -1.28
CA ASP A 20 -8.63 3.84 -2.44
C ASP A 20 -7.20 4.02 -3.01
N PRO A 21 -7.05 4.64 -4.20
CA PRO A 21 -5.73 4.90 -4.79
C PRO A 21 -4.77 5.68 -3.87
N TYR A 22 -5.30 6.59 -3.06
CA TYR A 22 -4.52 7.50 -2.22
C TYR A 22 -4.00 6.79 -0.98
N GLY A 23 -4.83 5.97 -0.32
CA GLY A 23 -4.43 5.08 0.77
C GLY A 23 -3.32 4.13 0.36
N ILE A 24 -3.41 3.56 -0.84
CA ILE A 24 -2.34 2.73 -1.44
C ILE A 24 -1.05 3.53 -1.63
N GLU A 25 -1.15 4.77 -2.11
CA GLU A 25 0.02 5.63 -2.30
C GLU A 25 0.68 6.00 -0.97
N ILE A 26 -0.11 6.38 0.04
CA ILE A 26 0.39 6.73 1.37
C ILE A 26 1.15 5.53 1.96
N LEU A 27 0.52 4.34 1.95
CA LEU A 27 1.17 3.10 2.40
C LEU A 27 2.48 2.85 1.63
N SER A 28 2.45 3.01 0.31
CA SER A 28 3.63 2.82 -0.55
C SER A 28 4.77 3.77 -0.19
N VAL A 29 4.47 5.04 0.08
CA VAL A 29 5.48 6.03 0.47
C VAL A 29 6.11 5.68 1.82
N TYR A 30 5.34 5.23 2.80
CA TYR A 30 5.92 4.81 4.08
C TYR A 30 6.70 3.50 3.98
N LYS A 31 6.26 2.57 3.13
CA LYS A 31 6.86 1.24 3.00
C LYS A 31 8.11 1.22 2.10
N TYR A 32 8.05 1.94 0.98
CA TYR A 32 9.07 1.93 -0.08
C TYR A 32 9.77 3.28 -0.24
N GLY A 33 9.30 4.31 0.46
CA GLY A 33 9.79 5.67 0.30
C GLY A 33 9.13 6.41 -0.87
N SER A 34 9.28 7.74 -0.87
CA SER A 34 8.79 8.58 -1.97
C SER A 34 9.77 8.56 -3.14
N MET A 35 9.25 8.46 -4.37
CA MET A 35 10.07 8.59 -5.58
C MET A 35 10.79 9.94 -5.66
N ALA A 36 10.18 11.01 -5.14
CA ALA A 36 10.77 12.36 -5.13
C ALA A 36 11.90 12.50 -4.09
N MET A 37 11.94 11.62 -3.08
CA MET A 37 12.94 11.62 -2.01
C MET A 37 13.69 10.28 -1.98
N SER A 38 14.05 9.76 -3.16
CA SER A 38 14.70 8.46 -3.32
C SER A 38 16.02 8.34 -2.53
N PHE A 39 16.73 9.45 -2.34
CA PHE A 39 17.99 9.52 -1.60
C PHE A 39 17.86 9.27 -0.08
N ASP A 40 16.69 9.56 0.52
CA ASP A 40 16.46 9.38 1.95
C ASP A 40 15.61 8.15 2.29
N VAL A 41 15.25 7.35 1.28
CA VAL A 41 14.43 6.13 1.42
C VAL A 41 15.02 5.19 2.45
N GLU A 42 16.33 4.96 2.38
CA GLU A 42 17.02 4.06 3.31
C GLU A 42 16.89 4.51 4.77
N LYS A 43 16.65 5.80 5.05
CA LYS A 43 16.54 6.33 6.42
C LYS A 43 15.11 6.55 6.87
N LEU A 44 14.12 6.46 5.97
CA LEU A 44 12.74 6.86 6.25
C LEU A 44 11.71 5.74 6.04
N ALA A 45 11.98 4.82 5.12
CA ALA A 45 11.04 3.74 4.79
C ALA A 45 10.98 2.67 5.90
N VAL A 46 9.81 2.07 6.05
CA VAL A 46 9.54 0.94 6.96
C VAL A 46 9.02 -0.23 6.12
N PRO A 47 9.91 -1.08 5.57
CA PRO A 47 9.52 -2.19 4.69
C PRO A 47 8.55 -3.17 5.34
N GLU A 48 8.64 -3.35 6.65
CA GLU A 48 7.77 -4.22 7.46
C GLU A 48 6.40 -3.63 7.79
N MET A 49 6.09 -2.42 7.31
CA MET A 49 4.76 -1.84 7.50
C MET A 49 3.70 -2.70 6.81
N ARG A 50 2.61 -2.96 7.53
CA ARG A 50 1.48 -3.78 7.05
C ARG A 50 0.21 -2.94 6.93
N TRP A 51 -0.59 -3.22 5.91
CA TRP A 51 -1.91 -2.61 5.76
C TRP A 51 -2.90 -3.33 6.67
N LEU A 52 -3.50 -2.59 7.62
CA LEU A 52 -4.56 -3.06 8.51
C LEU A 52 -5.95 -2.56 8.11
N GLY A 53 -6.02 -1.39 7.46
CA GLY A 53 -7.28 -0.82 6.96
C GLY A 53 -7.99 -1.64 5.90
N LEU A 54 -9.08 -1.07 5.38
CA LEU A 54 -9.99 -1.76 4.48
C LEU A 54 -9.24 -2.16 3.19
N LEU A 55 -9.29 -3.45 2.85
CA LEU A 55 -8.75 -3.91 1.58
C LEU A 55 -9.82 -3.84 0.49
N PRO A 56 -9.44 -3.61 -0.78
CA PRO A 56 -10.40 -3.66 -1.90
C PRO A 56 -11.17 -4.99 -1.98
N SER A 57 -10.55 -6.10 -1.57
CA SER A 57 -11.19 -7.41 -1.48
C SER A 57 -12.22 -7.52 -0.35
N ASP A 58 -12.07 -6.72 0.71
CA ASP A 58 -13.02 -6.70 1.84
C ASP A 58 -14.29 -5.94 1.48
N ILE A 59 -14.21 -4.94 0.59
CA ILE A 59 -15.41 -4.25 0.06
C ILE A 59 -16.39 -5.26 -0.56
N GLN A 60 -15.87 -6.20 -1.35
CA GLN A 60 -16.68 -7.24 -1.98
C GLN A 60 -17.23 -8.25 -0.97
N LYS A 61 -16.44 -8.62 0.05
CA LYS A 61 -16.83 -9.61 1.06
C LYS A 61 -17.85 -9.07 2.06
N LEU A 62 -17.71 -7.81 2.46
CA LEU A 62 -18.52 -7.19 3.51
C LEU A 62 -19.84 -6.60 3.00
N GLN A 63 -20.04 -6.55 1.67
CA GLN A 63 -21.28 -6.12 1.02
C GLN A 63 -21.82 -4.80 1.60
N PHE A 64 -20.98 -3.77 1.57
CA PHE A 64 -21.38 -2.45 2.07
C PHE A 64 -22.62 -1.93 1.30
N PRO A 65 -23.55 -1.25 2.00
CA PRO A 65 -24.68 -0.62 1.32
C PRO A 65 -24.19 0.47 0.37
N GLU A 66 -24.86 0.64 -0.77
CA GLU A 66 -24.45 1.61 -1.80
C GLU A 66 -24.34 3.04 -1.24
N THR A 67 -25.17 3.39 -0.26
CA THR A 67 -25.14 4.68 0.44
C THR A 67 -23.87 4.93 1.25
N ALA A 68 -23.11 3.87 1.57
CA ALA A 68 -21.83 3.92 2.28
C ALA A 68 -20.63 3.77 1.34
N THR A 69 -20.86 3.72 0.02
CA THR A 69 -19.80 3.60 -0.99
C THR A 69 -19.75 4.83 -1.87
N ILE A 70 -18.55 5.21 -2.29
CA ILE A 70 -18.34 6.30 -3.24
C ILE A 70 -17.86 5.67 -4.56
N PRO A 71 -18.50 5.98 -5.71
CA PRO A 71 -18.07 5.48 -7.00
C PRO A 71 -16.66 5.94 -7.34
N ILE A 72 -15.88 5.05 -7.95
CA ILE A 72 -14.54 5.39 -8.43
C ILE A 72 -14.62 6.41 -9.58
N THR A 73 -13.77 7.43 -9.54
CA THR A 73 -13.72 8.46 -10.59
C THR A 73 -12.66 8.14 -11.64
N ASP A 74 -12.71 8.81 -12.79
CA ASP A 74 -11.67 8.70 -13.83
C ASP A 74 -10.27 9.10 -13.31
N ASN A 75 -10.22 10.04 -12.35
CA ASN A 75 -8.97 10.47 -11.74
C ASN A 75 -8.39 9.37 -10.84
N ASP A 76 -9.24 8.65 -10.11
CA ASP A 76 -8.84 7.50 -9.29
C ASP A 76 -8.30 6.37 -10.17
N VAL A 77 -8.96 6.09 -11.29
CA VAL A 77 -8.50 5.10 -12.28
C VAL A 77 -7.14 5.48 -12.84
N LYS A 78 -6.94 6.74 -13.24
CA LYS A 78 -5.63 7.25 -13.70
C LYS A 78 -4.57 7.12 -12.62
N LYS A 79 -4.91 7.44 -11.36
CA LYS A 79 -4.00 7.34 -10.21
C LYS A 79 -3.57 5.90 -9.95
N ILE A 80 -4.50 4.96 -9.89
CA ILE A 80 -4.22 3.51 -9.76
C ILE A 80 -3.36 3.02 -10.91
N THR A 81 -3.70 3.39 -12.15
CA THR A 81 -2.94 2.96 -13.33
C THR A 81 -1.49 3.42 -13.23
N ASN A 82 -1.25 4.67 -12.83
CA ASN A 82 0.10 5.19 -12.61
C ASN A 82 0.82 4.49 -11.44
N LEU A 83 0.11 4.16 -10.36
CA LEU A 83 0.66 3.42 -9.23
C LEU A 83 1.10 2.01 -9.63
N LEU A 84 0.32 1.31 -10.46
CA LEU A 84 0.63 -0.02 -10.97
C LEU A 84 1.90 -0.05 -11.85
N GLN A 85 2.25 1.07 -12.49
CA GLN A 85 3.49 1.19 -13.26
C GLN A 85 4.73 1.43 -12.40
N ARG A 86 4.59 1.62 -11.08
CA ARG A 86 5.74 1.87 -10.21
C ARG A 86 6.58 0.60 -10.04
N PRO A 87 7.92 0.68 -10.12
CA PRO A 87 8.80 -0.51 -10.13
C PRO A 87 8.62 -1.43 -8.91
N TYR A 88 8.38 -0.86 -7.73
CA TYR A 88 8.22 -1.62 -6.50
C TYR A 88 6.87 -2.36 -6.43
N ILE A 89 5.81 -1.82 -7.03
CA ILE A 89 4.51 -2.51 -7.15
C ILE A 89 4.62 -3.65 -8.14
N GLN A 90 5.22 -3.42 -9.31
CA GLN A 90 5.44 -4.47 -10.32
C GLN A 90 6.30 -5.61 -9.76
N LYS A 91 7.40 -5.30 -9.07
CA LYS A 91 8.26 -6.30 -8.44
C LYS A 91 7.49 -7.18 -7.44
N GLN A 92 6.65 -6.58 -6.61
CA GLN A 92 5.83 -7.32 -5.65
C GLN A 92 4.76 -8.17 -6.34
N TYR A 93 4.09 -7.65 -7.36
CA TYR A 93 3.12 -8.40 -8.15
C TYR A 93 3.76 -9.62 -8.82
N THR A 94 4.92 -9.44 -9.47
CA THR A 94 5.67 -10.53 -10.09
C THR A 94 6.11 -11.57 -9.06
N MET A 95 6.58 -11.17 -7.87
CA MET A 95 6.92 -12.13 -6.81
C MET A 95 5.70 -12.89 -6.29
N ALA A 96 4.54 -12.24 -6.15
CA ALA A 96 3.30 -12.88 -5.72
C ALA A 96 2.74 -13.85 -6.78
N THR A 97 2.85 -13.51 -8.07
CA THR A 97 2.40 -14.37 -9.19
C THR A 97 3.43 -15.41 -9.63
N ALA A 98 4.69 -15.27 -9.23
CA ALA A 98 5.74 -16.29 -9.39
C ALA A 98 5.77 -17.32 -8.24
N ALA A 99 4.99 -17.12 -7.18
CA ALA A 99 4.81 -18.06 -6.08
C ALA A 99 3.47 -18.85 -6.07
N PRO A 100 2.89 -19.32 -7.20
CA PRO A 100 1.69 -20.15 -7.16
C PRO A 100 1.99 -21.61 -6.81
N ASN A 101 3.26 -22.02 -6.72
CA ASN A 101 3.67 -23.42 -6.50
C ASN A 101 4.82 -23.55 -5.48
N LEU A 102 4.56 -23.23 -4.21
CA LEU A 102 5.35 -23.81 -3.11
C LEU A 102 4.44 -24.84 -2.40
N PRO A 103 4.92 -26.08 -2.15
CA PRO A 103 4.10 -27.20 -1.67
C PRO A 103 3.34 -26.92 -0.36
#